data_AF-A0A151X500-F1
#
_entry.id   AF-A0A151X500-F1
#
_cell.length_a   1.000
_cell.length_b   1.000
_cell.length_c   1.000
_cell.angle_alpha   90.00
_cell.angle_beta   90.00
_cell.angle_gamma   90.00
#
_symmetry.space_group_name_H-M   'P 1'
#
loop_
_entity.id
_entity.type
_entity.pdbx_description
1 polymer ?
#
loop_
_entity_poly.entity_id
_entity_poly.type
_entity_poly.pdbx_seq_one_letter_code
_entity_poly.pdbx_strand_id
1 'polypeptide(L)' 'MNEGKPANKPQRKRAQNFFEAEKMMLINLVQQYKDILENKRSDSVTSKDKEKCWKVIEHLFNSRSSGECRN' A
#
# COMPACT_ATOMS: atom_id res chain seq x y z
N MET A 1 -32.28 -12.32 -39.80
CA MET A 1 -30.97 -11.79 -39.34
C MET A 1 -31.21 -11.25 -37.95
N ASN A 2 -30.75 -11.93 -36.90
CA ASN A 2 -30.92 -11.47 -35.51
C ASN A 2 -29.53 -11.14 -34.98
N GLU A 3 -29.18 -9.86 -34.99
CA GLU A 3 -27.90 -9.39 -34.48
C GLU A 3 -27.94 -9.35 -32.95
N GLY A 4 -26.97 -10.05 -32.33
CA GLY A 4 -26.85 -10.20 -30.89
C GLY A 4 -26.60 -8.86 -30.19
N LYS A 5 -27.42 -8.59 -29.18
CA LYS A 5 -27.31 -7.46 -28.25
C LYS A 5 -25.96 -7.53 -27.50
N PRO A 6 -25.12 -6.48 -27.48
CA PRO A 6 -23.86 -6.52 -26.74
C PRO A 6 -24.14 -6.51 -25.24
N ALA A 7 -23.69 -7.55 -24.54
CA ALA A 7 -23.74 -7.63 -23.09
C ALA A 7 -22.90 -6.50 -22.46
N ASN A 8 -23.57 -5.59 -21.76
CA ASN A 8 -22.97 -4.51 -21.00
C ASN A 8 -22.12 -5.09 -19.84
N LYS A 9 -20.84 -5.39 -20.08
CA LYS A 9 -19.92 -5.80 -19.02
C LYS A 9 -19.61 -4.56 -18.17
N PRO A 10 -19.83 -4.58 -16.84
CA PRO A 10 -19.48 -3.44 -16.00
C PRO A 10 -17.98 -3.20 -16.10
N GLN A 11 -17.60 -2.04 -16.63
CA GLN A 11 -16.21 -1.60 -16.59
C GLN A 11 -15.83 -1.43 -15.12
N ARG A 12 -14.85 -2.20 -14.64
CA ARG A 12 -14.29 -2.01 -13.30
C ARG A 12 -13.73 -0.60 -13.23
N LYS A 13 -14.41 0.27 -12.47
CA LYS A 13 -13.87 1.59 -12.14
C LYS A 13 -12.63 1.35 -11.30
N ARG A 14 -11.49 1.91 -11.71
CA ARG A 14 -10.28 1.84 -10.90
C ARG A 14 -10.57 2.55 -9.58
N ALA A 15 -10.36 1.86 -8.46
CA ALA A 15 -10.37 2.49 -7.16
C ALA A 15 -9.28 3.57 -7.12
N GLN A 16 -9.51 4.61 -6.32
CA GLN A 16 -8.50 5.62 -6.05
C GLN A 16 -7.28 4.94 -5.43
N ASN A 17 -6.06 5.21 -5.96
CA ASN A 17 -4.85 4.48 -5.55
C ASN A 17 -4.57 4.61 -4.04
N PHE A 18 -4.60 5.85 -3.54
CA PHE A 18 -4.47 6.17 -2.11
C PHE A 18 -5.33 7.37 -1.76
N PHE A 19 -6.06 7.28 -0.65
CA PHE A 19 -6.70 8.42 -0.01
C PHE A 19 -5.67 9.29 0.70
N GLU A 20 -6.01 10.55 0.91
CA GLU A 20 -5.10 11.48 1.61
C GLU A 20 -4.83 11.01 3.04
N ALA A 21 -5.83 10.43 3.71
CA ALA A 21 -5.67 9.80 5.02
C ALA A 21 -4.69 8.61 4.99
N GLU A 22 -4.74 7.78 3.94
CA GLU A 22 -3.81 6.65 3.76
C GLU A 22 -2.37 7.15 3.54
N LYS A 23 -2.18 8.21 2.74
CA LYS A 23 -0.86 8.82 2.56
C LYS A 23 -0.32 9.38 3.86
N MET A 24 -1.13 10.13 4.61
CA MET A 24 -0.74 10.70 5.90
C MET A 24 -0.39 9.62 6.93
N MET A 25 -1.15 8.51 6.93
CA MET A 25 -0.81 7.34 7.74
C MET A 25 0.54 6.74 7.33
N LEU A 26 0.77 6.53 6.03
CA LEU A 26 2.02 5.96 5.53
C LEU A 26 3.21 6.86 5.88
N ILE A 27 3.07 8.19 5.74
CA ILE A 27 4.09 9.16 6.15
C ILE A 27 4.39 9.05 7.65
N ASN A 28 3.37 8.98 8.50
CA ASN A 28 3.54 8.81 9.95
C ASN A 28 4.22 7.48 10.31
N LEU A 29 3.91 6.39 9.60
CA LEU A 29 4.57 5.10 9.81
C LEU A 29 6.04 5.18 9.41
N VAL A 30 6.35 5.72 8.22
CA VAL A 30 7.73 5.88 7.74
C VAL A 30 8.55 6.80 8.67
N GLN A 31 7.96 7.88 9.17
CA GLN A 31 8.62 8.78 10.13
C GLN A 31 9.00 8.09 11.44
N GLN A 32 8.16 7.19 11.96
CA GLN A 32 8.47 6.43 13.17
C GLN A 32 9.65 5.47 12.99
N TYR A 33 9.87 4.97 11.78
CA TYR A 33 10.97 4.06 11.46
C TYR A 33 12.11 4.73 10.70
N LYS A 34 12.15 6.07 10.71
CA LYS A 34 13.14 6.88 9.99
C LYS A 34 14.57 6.47 10.34
N ASP A 35 14.87 6.20 11.60
CA ASP A 35 16.22 5.83 12.05
C ASP A 35 16.74 4.54 11.40
N ILE A 36 15.83 3.60 11.08
CA ILE A 36 16.17 2.35 10.42
C ILE A 36 16.25 2.54 8.90
N LEU A 37 15.31 3.30 8.33
CA LEU A 37 15.20 3.52 6.89
C LEU A 37 16.29 4.46 6.33
N GLU A 38 16.53 5.58 7.01
CA GLU A 38 17.54 6.58 6.65
C GLU A 38 18.96 6.22 7.10
N ASN A 39 19.14 5.06 7.74
CA ASN A 39 20.47 4.59 8.08
C ASN A 39 21.32 4.44 6.79
N LYS A 40 22.35 5.28 6.66
CA LYS A 40 23.27 5.31 5.51
C LYS A 40 24.17 4.07 5.43
N ARG A 41 24.18 3.23 6.46
CA ARG A 41 24.92 1.96 6.46
C ARG A 41 24.25 0.95 5.53
N SER A 42 25.02 0.49 4.54
CA SER A 42 24.61 -0.48 3.53
C SER A 42 25.17 -1.87 3.85
N ASP A 43 25.17 -2.25 5.12
CA ASP A 43 25.58 -3.60 5.53
C ASP A 43 24.49 -4.61 5.16
N SER A 44 24.87 -5.86 4.92
CA SER A 44 23.90 -6.93 4.60
C SER A 44 22.89 -7.15 5.73
N VAL A 45 23.29 -6.85 6.97
CA VAL A 45 22.42 -6.87 8.16
C VAL A 45 21.41 -5.72 8.12
N THR A 46 21.84 -4.48 7.88
CA THR A 46 20.94 -3.31 7.82
C THR A 46 19.98 -3.39 6.64
N SER A 47 20.35 -4.05 5.54
CA SER A 47 19.42 -4.32 4.41
C SER A 47 18.28 -5.25 4.83
N LYS A 48 18.58 -6.31 5.57
CA LYS A 48 17.55 -7.22 6.12
C LYS A 48 16.66 -6.53 7.15
N ASP A 49 17.23 -5.65 7.98
CA ASP A 49 16.45 -4.89 8.96
C ASP A 49 15.55 -3.86 8.30
N LYS A 50 15.99 -3.20 7.23
CA LYS A 50 15.12 -2.35 6.39
C LYS A 50 13.99 -3.14 5.76
N GLU A 51 14.26 -4.33 5.23
CA GLU A 51 13.23 -5.19 4.66
C GLU A 51 12.20 -5.63 5.71
N LYS A 52 12.66 -6.06 6.89
CA LYS A 52 11.76 -6.36 8.02
C LYS A 52 10.93 -5.15 8.42
N CYS A 53 11.55 -3.97 8.48
CA CYS A 53 10.89 -2.73 8.79
C CYS A 53 9.77 -2.42 7.79
N TRP A 54 10.02 -2.59 6.49
CA TRP A 54 8.99 -2.42 5.47
C TRP A 54 7.84 -3.41 5.62
N LYS A 55 8.11 -4.68 5.95
CA LYS A 55 7.05 -5.67 6.23
C LYS A 55 6.20 -5.30 7.44
N VAL A 56 6.80 -4.71 8.47
CA VAL A 56 6.06 -4.19 9.63
C VAL A 56 5.18 -3.01 9.23
N ILE A 57 5.71 -2.05 8.46
CA ILE A 57 4.93 -0.91 7.95
C ILE A 57 3.76 -1.39 7.09
N GLU A 58 3.98 -2.35 6.20
CA GLU A 58 2.93 -2.97 5.38
C GLU A 58 1.84 -3.60 6.26
N HIS A 59 2.22 -4.41 7.25
CA HIS A 59 1.27 -5.04 8.16
C HIS A 59 0.46 -4.00 8.97
N LEU A 60 1.13 -2.96 9.48
CA LEU A 60 0.47 -1.85 10.19
C LEU A 60 -0.47 -1.06 9.29
N PHE A 61 -0.04 -0.80 8.05
CA PHE A 61 -0.88 -0.12 7.07
C PHE A 61 -2.10 -0.96 6.71
N ASN A 62 -1.93 -2.24 6.38
CA ASN A 62 -3.03 -3.13 6.03
C ASN A 62 -4.00 -3.36 7.19
N SER A 63 -3.51 -3.57 8.41
CA SER A 63 -4.36 -3.74 9.60
C SER A 63 -5.19 -2.49 9.92
N ARG A 64 -4.66 -1.30 9.64
CA ARG A 64 -5.38 -0.03 9.84
C ARG A 64 -6.25 0.39 8.65
N SER A 65 -5.86 0.01 7.43
CA SER A 65 -6.59 0.25 6.16
C SER A 65 -7.72 -0.76 5.94
N SER A 66 -7.79 -1.84 6.74
CA SER A 66 -8.81 -2.91 6.66
C SER A 66 -10.29 -2.45 6.78
N GLY A 67 -10.56 -1.16 7.00
CA GLY A 67 -11.91 -0.59 7.03
C GLY A 67 -12.40 -0.01 5.69
N GLU A 68 -11.52 0.26 4.73
CA GLU A 68 -11.93 0.75 3.41
C GLU A 68 -11.81 -0.43 2.45
N CYS A 69 -12.94 -1.12 2.24
CA CYS A 69 -13.05 -2.20 1.28
C CYS A 69 -12.48 -1.75 -0.08
N ARG A 70 -11.23 -2.12 -0.37
CA ARG A 70 -10.67 -2.13 -1.72
C ARG A 70 -11.44 -3.20 -2.51
N ASN A 71 -12.66 -2.86 -2.92
CA ASN A 71 -13.51 -3.64 -3.82
C ASN A 71 -13.03 -3.55 -5.26
#